data_AF-A0A094J617-F1
#
_entry.id   AF-A0A094J617-F1
#
_cell.length_a   1.000
_cell.length_b   1.000
_cell.length_c   1.000
_cell.angle_alpha   90.00
_cell.angle_beta   90.00
_cell.angle_gamma   90.00
#
_symmetry.space_group_name_H-M   'P 1'
#
loop_
_entity.id
_entity.type
_entity.pdbx_description
1 polymer ?
#
loop_
_entity_poly.entity_id
_entity_poly.type
_entity_poly.pdbx_seq_one_letter_code
_entity_poly.pdbx_strand_id
1 'polypeptide(L)'
;MAGGHDSEENPTANPTHAPKESRRWLAWAFKSSFLLSAHTICSIAVSLAVALAINGYNAIDTSTPRYFDGKLHLRVSDVTTLVSVGLVFTKFFTTAWIAIAIWKFTVILKHNNSKLINPLNGQQLLFMRKYKLPPWIRYPFGLPQGICSWTIILILLCILPQQFIAPLISGAVNWNPVSVPGSARISVNSTNPNAAPGEFEQYPGYAGYNVALREQVLSRALGFASLAWSDSLSFSGNGTSLTGNGCRHVVNNDGLTTNSTLLNSVVPCIRIHNIDWQTSPSSVYPGDFSQLSVVNTTLWLSSNPGHIMLFNPDLLWNSTTYPFPTPVSSSQTLAVSITSENSTFSNCTNAPPSFRFGNLNNTSQYLSYSWYSCYGFANVTITAGVTTSPVSKYLSSTVVEDQTPIDQVTFEPNKWVQEALWLLPDLMTQLSFANVSRFPTWDNLDGYAENMIRQAYLAAWDALSQTFDDVSSVNSTISTAILAVPRIQASVSNARVFAWLGVSLLLLISGLLIAALPTITSELDTKIMEEIIDEGKAGAQDIYDIVS
;
A
#
# COMPACT_ATOMS: atom_id res chain seq x y z
N MET A 1 -26.71 -87.95 -62.85
CA MET A 1 -25.35 -88.12 -62.31
C MET A 1 -24.83 -86.75 -61.91
N ALA A 2 -24.38 -86.63 -60.66
CA ALA A 2 -23.54 -85.58 -60.04
C ALA A 2 -24.06 -84.13 -60.09
N GLY A 3 -24.17 -83.36 -58.99
CA GLY A 3 -23.69 -83.54 -57.62
C GLY A 3 -22.74 -82.40 -57.23
N GLY A 4 -23.12 -81.63 -56.20
CA GLY A 4 -22.26 -80.83 -55.32
C GLY A 4 -21.99 -79.38 -55.74
N HIS A 5 -21.62 -78.44 -54.86
CA HIS A 5 -21.67 -78.27 -53.39
C HIS A 5 -21.01 -76.88 -53.17
N ASP A 6 -21.61 -76.01 -52.33
CA ASP A 6 -21.04 -74.88 -51.55
C ASP A 6 -20.24 -73.76 -52.30
N SER A 7 -20.19 -72.48 -51.89
CA SER A 7 -20.01 -71.92 -50.54
C SER A 7 -20.38 -70.41 -50.45
N GLU A 8 -20.68 -70.00 -49.22
CA GLU A 8 -20.22 -68.77 -48.50
C GLU A 8 -20.63 -67.32 -48.87
N GLU A 9 -21.30 -66.72 -47.86
CA GLU A 9 -21.07 -65.40 -47.22
C GLU A 9 -20.99 -64.10 -48.06
N ASN A 10 -21.83 -63.09 -47.76
CA ASN A 10 -21.60 -62.09 -46.69
C ASN A 10 -22.71 -60.99 -46.67
N PRO A 11 -22.77 -60.06 -45.70
CA PRO A 11 -23.93 -59.85 -44.84
C PRO A 11 -24.81 -58.66 -45.26
N THR A 12 -26.11 -58.79 -45.05
CA THR A 12 -27.05 -57.67 -45.00
C THR A 12 -26.68 -56.73 -43.85
N ALA A 13 -26.06 -55.60 -44.20
CA ALA A 13 -25.87 -54.48 -43.30
C ALA A 13 -27.25 -53.95 -42.85
N ASN A 14 -27.65 -54.29 -41.63
CA ASN A 14 -28.74 -53.61 -40.94
C ASN A 14 -28.34 -52.14 -40.77
N PRO A 15 -29.10 -51.18 -41.31
CA PRO A 15 -28.89 -49.78 -40.96
C PRO A 15 -29.22 -49.66 -39.48
N THR A 16 -28.19 -49.47 -38.66
CA THR A 16 -28.29 -49.05 -37.27
C THR A 16 -29.01 -47.71 -37.27
N HIS A 17 -30.35 -47.77 -37.18
CA HIS A 17 -31.21 -46.63 -36.96
C HIS A 17 -30.83 -46.05 -35.59
N ALA A 18 -29.88 -45.10 -35.59
CA ALA A 18 -29.69 -44.23 -34.44
C ALA A 18 -31.05 -43.57 -34.15
N PRO A 19 -31.57 -43.68 -32.91
CA PRO A 19 -32.97 -43.38 -32.64
C PRO A 19 -33.22 -41.88 -32.87
N LYS A 20 -34.22 -41.59 -33.72
CA LYS A 20 -34.72 -40.25 -34.02
C LYS A 20 -35.14 -39.46 -32.76
N GLU A 21 -35.30 -40.16 -31.63
CA GLU A 21 -35.85 -39.69 -30.36
C GLU A 21 -34.82 -38.97 -29.47
N SER A 22 -33.56 -39.41 -29.46
CA SER A 22 -32.46 -38.71 -28.77
C SER A 22 -32.34 -37.25 -29.24
N ARG A 23 -32.59 -37.00 -30.53
CA ARG A 23 -32.55 -35.65 -31.12
C ARG A 23 -33.63 -34.71 -30.59
N ARG A 24 -34.83 -35.19 -30.23
CA ARG A 24 -35.92 -34.33 -29.72
C ARG A 24 -35.63 -33.84 -28.31
N TRP A 25 -35.09 -34.71 -27.45
CA TRP A 25 -34.72 -34.34 -26.08
C TRP A 25 -33.56 -33.34 -26.07
N LEU A 26 -32.54 -33.59 -26.91
CA LEU A 26 -31.43 -32.65 -27.11
C LEU A 26 -31.96 -31.29 -27.57
N ALA A 27 -32.84 -31.23 -28.57
CA ALA A 27 -33.40 -29.96 -29.04
C ALA A 27 -34.11 -29.16 -27.92
N TRP A 28 -34.85 -29.85 -27.04
CA TRP A 28 -35.52 -29.22 -25.91
C TRP A 28 -34.56 -28.79 -24.79
N ALA A 29 -33.54 -29.60 -24.49
CA ALA A 29 -32.47 -29.24 -23.57
C ALA A 29 -31.67 -28.02 -24.09
N PHE A 30 -31.37 -28.00 -25.40
CA PHE A 30 -30.71 -26.90 -26.09
C PHE A 30 -31.52 -25.60 -26.05
N LYS A 31 -32.86 -25.66 -26.15
CA LYS A 31 -33.70 -24.46 -26.05
C LYS A 31 -33.57 -23.76 -24.68
N SER A 32 -33.39 -24.52 -23.61
CA SER A 32 -33.10 -23.98 -22.27
C SER A 32 -31.62 -23.63 -22.02
N SER A 33 -30.71 -24.09 -22.89
CA SER A 33 -29.26 -23.89 -22.74
C SER A 33 -28.84 -22.43 -22.87
N PHE A 34 -29.59 -21.62 -23.63
CA PHE A 34 -29.30 -20.19 -23.78
C PHE A 34 -29.23 -19.45 -22.44
N LEU A 35 -30.13 -19.73 -21.49
CA LEU A 35 -30.11 -19.08 -20.16
C LEU A 35 -28.85 -19.43 -19.37
N LEU A 36 -28.39 -20.66 -19.51
CA LEU A 36 -27.17 -21.16 -18.87
C LEU A 36 -25.93 -20.52 -19.49
N SER A 37 -25.88 -20.44 -20.83
CA SER A 37 -24.80 -19.76 -21.55
C SER A 37 -24.76 -18.27 -21.20
N ALA A 38 -25.91 -17.59 -21.19
CA ALA A 38 -26.02 -16.19 -20.79
C ALA A 38 -25.53 -15.98 -19.36
N HIS A 39 -25.98 -16.82 -18.40
CA HIS A 39 -25.48 -16.80 -17.03
C HIS A 39 -23.95 -16.95 -16.97
N THR A 40 -23.39 -17.97 -17.62
CA THR A 40 -21.96 -18.24 -17.61
C THR A 40 -21.16 -17.09 -18.23
N ILE A 41 -21.60 -16.54 -19.36
CA ILE A 41 -20.97 -15.37 -20.00
C ILE A 41 -21.02 -14.17 -19.05
N CYS A 42 -22.17 -13.88 -18.44
CA CYS A 42 -22.31 -12.79 -17.47
C CYS A 42 -21.40 -12.99 -16.25
N SER A 43 -21.35 -14.20 -15.67
CA SER A 43 -20.47 -14.50 -14.54
C SER A 43 -19.00 -14.30 -14.89
N ILE A 44 -18.54 -14.82 -16.04
CA ILE A 44 -17.16 -14.63 -16.50
C ILE A 44 -16.87 -13.13 -16.72
N ALA A 45 -17.77 -12.42 -17.40
CA ALA A 45 -17.60 -10.99 -17.68
C ALA A 45 -17.51 -10.15 -16.40
N VAL A 46 -18.39 -10.39 -15.42
CA VAL A 46 -18.37 -9.69 -14.13
C VAL A 46 -17.08 -10.01 -13.36
N SER A 47 -16.68 -11.29 -13.29
CA SER A 47 -15.44 -11.68 -12.61
C SER A 47 -14.20 -11.04 -13.25
N LEU A 48 -14.10 -11.04 -14.58
CA LEU A 48 -12.98 -10.41 -15.29
C LEU A 48 -12.99 -8.89 -15.13
N ALA A 49 -14.15 -8.24 -15.20
CA ALA A 49 -14.26 -6.81 -14.96
C ALA A 49 -13.79 -6.43 -13.53
N VAL A 50 -14.20 -7.19 -12.52
CA VAL A 50 -13.76 -6.96 -11.13
C VAL A 50 -12.27 -7.23 -10.97
N ALA A 51 -11.76 -8.35 -11.49
CA ALA A 51 -10.36 -8.72 -11.32
C ALA A 51 -9.37 -7.82 -12.09
N LEU A 52 -9.74 -7.39 -13.31
CA LEU A 52 -8.84 -6.70 -14.23
C LEU A 52 -9.08 -5.19 -14.32
N ALA A 53 -10.35 -4.75 -14.36
CA ALA A 53 -10.67 -3.34 -14.57
C ALA A 53 -10.81 -2.55 -13.26
N ILE A 54 -11.30 -3.21 -12.20
CA ILE A 54 -11.49 -2.56 -10.89
C ILE A 54 -10.21 -2.62 -10.05
N ASN A 55 -9.41 -3.68 -10.14
CA ASN A 55 -8.20 -3.79 -9.34
C ASN A 55 -7.18 -2.67 -9.69
N GLY A 56 -6.78 -1.89 -8.69
CA GLY A 56 -5.91 -0.72 -8.85
C GLY A 56 -6.62 0.55 -9.35
N TYR A 57 -7.94 0.50 -9.59
CA TYR A 57 -8.70 1.67 -10.03
C TYR A 57 -8.72 2.75 -8.96
N ASN A 58 -8.31 3.96 -9.33
CA ASN A 58 -8.30 5.12 -8.44
C ASN A 58 -9.61 5.90 -8.57
N ALA A 59 -10.57 5.59 -7.70
CA ALA A 59 -11.84 6.31 -7.65
C ALA A 59 -11.63 7.73 -7.12
N ILE A 60 -12.40 8.66 -7.69
CA ILE A 60 -12.40 10.05 -7.27
C ILE A 60 -13.29 10.23 -6.04
N ASP A 61 -13.01 11.28 -5.27
CA ASP A 61 -13.83 11.67 -4.14
C ASP A 61 -15.06 12.49 -4.58
N THR A 62 -15.81 13.01 -3.60
CA THR A 62 -16.99 13.83 -3.88
C THR A 62 -16.66 15.28 -4.26
N SER A 63 -15.46 15.76 -3.93
CA SER A 63 -15.01 17.13 -4.24
C SER A 63 -14.48 17.28 -5.67
N THR A 64 -13.93 16.22 -6.26
CA THR A 64 -13.45 16.23 -7.64
C THR A 64 -14.62 16.14 -8.64
N PRO A 65 -14.62 16.94 -9.73
CA PRO A 65 -15.60 16.78 -10.81
C PRO A 65 -15.46 15.42 -11.52
N ARG A 66 -16.58 14.84 -11.93
CA ARG A 66 -16.62 13.52 -12.62
C ARG A 66 -15.97 13.52 -13.99
N TYR A 67 -16.04 14.65 -14.70
CA TYR A 67 -15.37 14.84 -15.96
C TYR A 67 -14.17 15.75 -15.73
N PHE A 68 -12.99 15.22 -15.98
CA PHE A 68 -11.75 15.97 -15.91
C PHE A 68 -10.82 15.49 -17.03
N ASP A 69 -10.21 16.42 -17.75
CA ASP A 69 -9.34 16.13 -18.90
C ASP A 69 -10.00 15.24 -19.98
N GLY A 70 -11.28 15.51 -20.27
CA GLY A 70 -12.06 14.76 -21.26
C GLY A 70 -12.37 13.30 -20.89
N LYS A 71 -12.00 12.86 -19.68
CA LYS A 71 -12.23 11.49 -19.20
C LYS A 71 -13.27 11.47 -18.08
N LEU A 72 -14.13 10.45 -18.12
CA LEU A 72 -15.05 10.16 -17.03
C LEU A 72 -14.32 9.38 -15.93
N HIS A 73 -14.28 9.96 -14.75
CA HIS A 73 -13.79 9.32 -13.55
C HIS A 73 -14.96 8.91 -12.66
N LEU A 74 -14.99 7.64 -12.27
CA LEU A 74 -16.02 7.03 -11.47
C LEU A 74 -15.72 7.20 -9.99
N ARG A 75 -16.78 7.41 -9.21
CA ARG A 75 -16.72 7.34 -7.74
C ARG A 75 -16.83 5.89 -7.28
N VAL A 76 -16.48 5.65 -6.02
CA VAL A 76 -16.68 4.37 -5.34
C VAL A 76 -18.13 3.87 -5.50
N SER A 77 -19.10 4.75 -5.28
CA SER A 77 -20.53 4.45 -5.44
C SER A 77 -20.91 4.03 -6.85
N ASP A 78 -20.29 4.61 -7.88
CA ASP A 78 -20.61 4.32 -9.27
C ASP A 78 -20.09 2.92 -9.63
N VAL A 79 -18.87 2.60 -9.22
CA VAL A 79 -18.26 1.28 -9.44
C VAL A 79 -19.02 0.18 -8.69
N THR A 80 -19.36 0.38 -7.41
CA THR A 80 -20.13 -0.62 -6.64
C THR A 80 -21.55 -0.82 -7.16
N THR A 81 -22.17 0.25 -7.69
CA THR A 81 -23.46 0.16 -8.38
C THR A 81 -23.35 -0.68 -9.65
N LEU A 82 -22.32 -0.49 -10.48
CA LEU A 82 -22.11 -1.30 -11.69
C LEU A 82 -21.92 -2.79 -11.36
N VAL A 83 -21.15 -3.11 -10.31
CA VAL A 83 -21.01 -4.49 -9.82
C VAL A 83 -22.35 -5.06 -9.37
N SER A 84 -23.15 -4.27 -8.65
CA SER A 84 -24.48 -4.67 -8.19
C SER A 84 -25.45 -4.92 -9.35
N VAL A 85 -25.41 -4.08 -10.39
CA VAL A 85 -26.19 -4.29 -11.63
C VAL A 85 -25.79 -5.61 -12.30
N GLY A 86 -24.49 -5.88 -12.42
CA GLY A 86 -23.99 -7.16 -12.94
C GLY A 86 -24.51 -8.36 -12.15
N LEU A 87 -24.50 -8.28 -10.82
CA LEU A 87 -25.05 -9.31 -9.94
C LEU A 87 -26.55 -9.53 -10.12
N VAL A 88 -27.33 -8.46 -10.34
CA VAL A 88 -28.78 -8.56 -10.58
C VAL A 88 -29.05 -9.29 -11.90
N PHE A 89 -28.30 -8.99 -12.96
CA PHE A 89 -28.41 -9.72 -14.24
C PHE A 89 -28.06 -11.20 -14.08
N THR A 90 -26.94 -11.53 -13.42
CA THR A 90 -26.58 -12.93 -13.15
C THR A 90 -27.70 -13.62 -12.37
N LYS A 91 -28.21 -12.99 -11.30
CA LYS A 91 -29.29 -13.53 -10.46
C LYS A 91 -30.57 -13.79 -11.26
N PHE A 92 -30.93 -12.92 -12.20
CA PHE A 92 -32.09 -13.11 -13.08
C PHE A 92 -31.97 -14.41 -13.89
N PHE A 93 -30.82 -14.63 -14.54
CA PHE A 93 -30.59 -15.87 -15.29
C PHE A 93 -30.57 -17.10 -14.36
N THR A 94 -29.95 -16.98 -13.18
CA THR A 94 -29.96 -18.05 -12.18
C THR A 94 -31.39 -18.40 -11.77
N THR A 95 -32.22 -17.42 -11.41
CA THR A 95 -33.59 -17.69 -10.93
C THR A 95 -34.49 -18.27 -12.01
N ALA A 96 -34.37 -17.78 -13.25
CA ALA A 96 -35.08 -18.32 -14.41
C ALA A 96 -34.67 -19.78 -14.67
N TRP A 97 -33.37 -20.08 -14.67
CA TRP A 97 -32.85 -21.42 -14.84
C TRP A 97 -33.33 -22.37 -13.73
N ILE A 98 -33.28 -21.94 -12.48
CA ILE A 98 -33.73 -22.73 -11.32
C ILE A 98 -35.22 -23.07 -11.44
N ALA A 99 -36.06 -22.12 -11.85
CA ALA A 99 -37.49 -22.36 -12.05
C ALA A 99 -37.73 -23.44 -13.10
N ILE A 100 -37.02 -23.38 -14.24
CA ILE A 100 -37.07 -24.39 -15.30
C ILE A 100 -36.59 -25.74 -14.76
N ALA A 101 -35.43 -25.81 -14.10
CA ALA A 101 -34.88 -27.05 -13.57
C ALA A 101 -35.86 -27.74 -12.59
N ILE A 102 -36.45 -26.98 -11.66
CA ILE A 102 -37.43 -27.50 -10.70
C ILE A 102 -38.70 -27.98 -11.40
N TRP A 103 -39.17 -27.25 -12.41
CA TRP A 103 -40.29 -27.71 -13.23
C TRP A 103 -39.98 -29.07 -13.86
N LYS A 104 -38.81 -29.19 -14.53
CA LYS A 104 -38.37 -30.45 -15.14
C LYS A 104 -38.31 -31.59 -14.12
N PHE A 105 -37.74 -31.35 -12.95
CA PHE A 105 -37.68 -32.35 -11.88
C PHE A 105 -39.04 -32.76 -11.36
N THR A 106 -39.98 -31.81 -11.26
CA THR A 106 -41.35 -32.12 -10.82
C THR A 106 -42.03 -33.09 -11.78
N VAL A 107 -41.89 -32.88 -13.08
CA VAL A 107 -42.48 -33.76 -14.10
C VAL A 107 -41.80 -35.13 -14.10
N ILE A 108 -40.46 -35.15 -14.10
CA ILE A 108 -39.68 -36.41 -14.06
C ILE A 108 -40.03 -37.23 -12.82
N LEU A 109 -40.08 -36.61 -11.64
CA LEU A 109 -40.43 -37.29 -10.40
C LEU A 109 -41.88 -37.75 -10.39
N LYS A 110 -42.84 -36.92 -10.83
CA LYS A 110 -44.26 -37.29 -10.92
C LYS A 110 -44.44 -38.56 -11.77
N HIS A 111 -43.72 -38.67 -12.88
CA HIS A 111 -43.82 -39.82 -13.76
C HIS A 111 -43.17 -41.07 -13.17
N ASN A 112 -41.91 -40.95 -12.70
CA ASN A 112 -41.20 -42.07 -12.07
C ASN A 112 -41.88 -42.54 -10.76
N ASN A 113 -42.69 -41.68 -10.15
CA ASN A 113 -43.44 -42.00 -8.94
C ASN A 113 -44.39 -43.19 -9.08
N SER A 114 -44.93 -43.37 -10.29
CA SER A 114 -45.82 -44.50 -10.59
C SER A 114 -45.12 -45.86 -10.48
N LYS A 115 -43.78 -45.88 -10.60
CA LYS A 115 -42.94 -47.08 -10.56
C LYS A 115 -42.21 -47.27 -9.23
N LEU A 116 -42.27 -46.29 -8.32
CA LEU A 116 -41.57 -46.34 -7.04
C LEU A 116 -42.36 -47.16 -6.00
N ILE A 117 -41.63 -47.94 -5.20
CA ILE A 117 -42.20 -48.76 -4.11
C ILE A 117 -42.93 -47.89 -3.08
N ASN A 118 -42.42 -46.67 -2.84
CA ASN A 118 -43.05 -45.65 -2.03
C ASN A 118 -43.26 -44.37 -2.86
N PRO A 119 -44.47 -44.14 -3.41
CA PRO A 119 -44.73 -42.95 -4.20
C PRO A 119 -44.65 -41.69 -3.32
N LEU A 120 -43.89 -40.69 -3.79
CA LEU A 120 -43.86 -39.32 -3.29
C LEU A 120 -45.30 -38.78 -3.18
N ASN A 121 -45.63 -38.23 -2.02
CA ASN A 121 -46.92 -37.57 -1.82
C ASN A 121 -46.97 -36.28 -2.68
N GLY A 122 -48.12 -35.94 -3.25
CA GLY A 122 -48.31 -34.65 -3.95
C GLY A 122 -47.89 -33.44 -3.11
N GLN A 123 -48.01 -33.54 -1.78
CA GLN A 123 -47.49 -32.54 -0.85
C GLN A 123 -45.95 -32.38 -0.89
N GLN A 124 -45.17 -33.45 -1.13
CA GLN A 124 -43.71 -33.39 -1.26
C GLN A 124 -43.28 -32.74 -2.59
N LEU A 125 -44.02 -33.00 -3.68
CA LEU A 125 -43.81 -32.31 -4.95
C LEU A 125 -44.15 -30.82 -4.86
N LEU A 126 -45.26 -30.49 -4.19
CA LEU A 126 -45.62 -29.09 -3.87
C LEU A 126 -44.57 -28.41 -3.00
N PHE A 127 -43.99 -29.13 -2.05
CA PHE A 127 -42.88 -28.63 -1.22
C PHE A 127 -41.66 -28.29 -2.08
N MET A 128 -41.26 -29.17 -3.00
CA MET A 128 -40.14 -28.92 -3.91
C MET A 128 -40.40 -27.71 -4.80
N ARG A 129 -41.61 -27.57 -5.36
CA ARG A 129 -41.99 -26.41 -6.18
C ARG A 129 -41.98 -25.10 -5.37
N LYS A 130 -42.47 -25.12 -4.13
CA LYS A 130 -42.59 -23.93 -3.28
C LYS A 130 -41.25 -23.49 -2.67
N TYR A 131 -40.48 -24.44 -2.14
CA TYR A 131 -39.27 -24.15 -1.37
C TYR A 131 -37.98 -24.39 -2.15
N LYS A 132 -38.06 -24.94 -3.37
CA LYS A 132 -36.89 -25.23 -4.22
C LYS A 132 -35.90 -26.23 -3.59
N LEU A 133 -36.38 -27.01 -2.63
CA LEU A 133 -35.61 -28.01 -1.90
C LEU A 133 -36.00 -29.42 -2.33
N PRO A 134 -35.07 -30.40 -2.26
CA PRO A 134 -35.38 -31.79 -2.52
C PRO A 134 -36.59 -32.27 -1.69
N PRO A 135 -37.51 -33.05 -2.29
CA PRO A 135 -38.73 -33.49 -1.62
C PRO A 135 -38.47 -34.35 -0.38
N TRP A 136 -37.32 -35.03 -0.34
CA TRP A 136 -36.91 -35.92 0.75
C TRP A 136 -36.43 -35.22 2.02
N ILE A 137 -36.17 -33.90 1.97
CA ILE A 137 -35.83 -33.09 3.15
C ILE A 137 -37.07 -32.79 4.00
N ARG A 138 -38.27 -32.95 3.44
CA ARG A 138 -39.50 -32.71 4.20
C ARG A 138 -39.74 -33.85 5.20
N TYR A 139 -39.98 -33.49 6.47
CA TYR A 139 -40.31 -34.47 7.52
C TYR A 139 -41.57 -35.28 7.19
N PRO A 140 -41.58 -36.62 7.40
CA PRO A 140 -40.45 -37.43 7.88
C PRO A 140 -39.36 -37.57 6.80
N PHE A 141 -38.10 -37.38 7.20
CA PHE A 141 -36.96 -37.41 6.28
C PHE A 141 -36.89 -38.77 5.57
N GLY A 142 -36.84 -38.73 4.23
CA GLY A 142 -36.69 -39.92 3.41
C GLY A 142 -35.31 -39.99 2.76
N LEU A 143 -34.88 -41.18 2.35
CA LEU A 143 -33.74 -41.31 1.45
C LEU A 143 -34.22 -41.40 -0.01
N PRO A 144 -33.54 -40.76 -0.96
CA PRO A 144 -33.82 -40.92 -2.39
C PRO A 144 -33.68 -42.39 -2.82
N GLN A 145 -34.66 -42.88 -3.57
CA GLN A 145 -34.62 -44.22 -4.16
C GLN A 145 -34.29 -44.12 -5.65
N GLY A 146 -33.28 -44.85 -6.10
CA GLY A 146 -32.84 -44.91 -7.49
C GLY A 146 -31.84 -43.82 -7.91
N ILE A 147 -31.08 -44.10 -8.97
CA ILE A 147 -30.01 -43.24 -9.50
C ILE A 147 -30.56 -41.88 -9.95
N CYS A 148 -31.77 -41.84 -10.53
CA CYS A 148 -32.41 -40.60 -10.95
C CYS A 148 -32.64 -39.63 -9.78
N SER A 149 -33.13 -40.14 -8.64
CA SER A 149 -33.40 -39.34 -7.44
C SER A 149 -32.11 -38.75 -6.85
N TRP A 150 -31.04 -39.55 -6.80
CA TRP A 150 -29.71 -39.09 -6.39
C TRP A 150 -29.14 -38.02 -7.32
N THR A 151 -29.31 -38.19 -8.64
CA THR A 151 -28.86 -37.21 -9.63
C THR A 151 -29.60 -35.88 -9.46
N ILE A 152 -30.92 -35.90 -9.21
CA ILE A 152 -31.71 -34.70 -8.92
C ILE A 152 -31.21 -33.99 -7.66
N ILE A 153 -30.91 -34.73 -6.58
CA ILE A 153 -30.35 -34.15 -5.36
C ILE A 153 -28.99 -33.49 -5.64
N LEU A 154 -28.11 -34.15 -6.40
CA LEU A 154 -26.82 -33.60 -6.77
C LEU A 154 -26.98 -32.29 -7.56
N ILE A 155 -27.90 -32.25 -8.52
CA ILE A 155 -28.18 -31.04 -9.29
C ILE A 155 -28.72 -29.91 -8.40
N LEU A 156 -29.67 -30.21 -7.50
CA LEU A 156 -30.19 -29.24 -6.54
C LEU A 156 -29.09 -28.72 -5.59
N LEU A 157 -28.13 -29.58 -5.22
CA LEU A 157 -26.97 -29.19 -4.41
C LEU A 157 -26.03 -28.23 -5.16
N CYS A 158 -25.82 -28.43 -6.47
CA CYS A 158 -25.06 -27.49 -7.31
C CYS A 158 -25.76 -26.12 -7.44
N ILE A 159 -27.09 -26.11 -7.40
CA ILE A 159 -27.93 -24.91 -7.53
C ILE A 159 -28.01 -24.12 -6.20
N LEU A 160 -28.03 -24.81 -5.06
CA LEU A 160 -28.32 -24.21 -3.76
C LEU A 160 -27.39 -23.04 -3.37
N PRO A 161 -26.05 -23.13 -3.54
CA PRO A 161 -25.14 -22.05 -3.17
C PRO A 161 -25.39 -20.73 -3.92
N GLN A 162 -25.99 -20.77 -5.12
CA GLN A 162 -26.14 -19.59 -5.99
C GLN A 162 -26.92 -18.44 -5.33
N GLN A 163 -27.82 -18.74 -4.38
CA GLN A 163 -28.59 -17.72 -3.67
C GLN A 163 -27.76 -16.95 -2.63
N PHE A 164 -26.62 -17.49 -2.21
CA PHE A 164 -25.84 -16.99 -1.07
C PHE A 164 -24.46 -16.46 -1.44
N ILE A 165 -24.06 -16.57 -2.72
CA ILE A 165 -22.70 -16.21 -3.13
C ILE A 165 -22.49 -14.72 -3.44
N ALA A 166 -23.54 -13.93 -3.62
CA ALA A 166 -23.41 -12.50 -3.96
C ALA A 166 -22.45 -11.70 -3.04
N PRO A 167 -22.43 -11.93 -1.71
CA PRO A 167 -21.46 -11.28 -0.81
C PRO A 167 -19.99 -11.57 -1.13
N LEU A 168 -19.65 -12.68 -1.79
CA LEU A 168 -18.26 -13.00 -2.13
C LEU A 168 -17.67 -11.97 -3.09
N ILE A 169 -18.41 -11.60 -4.13
CA ILE A 169 -17.93 -10.65 -5.14
C ILE A 169 -18.15 -9.19 -4.72
N SER A 170 -19.25 -8.86 -4.05
CA SER A 170 -19.45 -7.49 -3.52
C SER A 170 -18.45 -7.17 -2.40
N GLY A 171 -18.08 -8.16 -1.59
CA GLY A 171 -17.03 -8.07 -0.58
C GLY A 171 -15.62 -8.35 -1.11
N ALA A 172 -15.44 -8.54 -2.42
CA ALA A 172 -14.10 -8.75 -2.99
C ALA A 172 -13.32 -7.44 -3.18
N VAL A 173 -14.01 -6.30 -3.25
CA VAL A 173 -13.42 -4.99 -3.50
C VAL A 173 -13.24 -4.25 -2.17
N ASN A 174 -11.98 -4.02 -1.79
CA ASN A 174 -11.62 -3.14 -0.68
C ASN A 174 -11.25 -1.76 -1.23
N TRP A 175 -11.58 -0.71 -0.49
CA TRP A 175 -11.37 0.67 -0.90
C TRP A 175 -10.36 1.32 0.06
N ASN A 176 -9.14 1.53 -0.42
CA ASN A 176 -8.03 2.03 0.38
C ASN A 176 -7.75 3.50 0.05
N PRO A 177 -7.57 4.38 1.04
CA PRO A 177 -7.17 5.76 0.79
C PRO A 177 -5.74 5.77 0.22
N VAL A 178 -5.55 6.47 -0.90
CA VAL A 178 -4.24 6.69 -1.51
C VAL A 178 -4.12 8.13 -1.98
N SER A 179 -2.90 8.65 -2.07
CA SER A 179 -2.62 9.94 -2.71
C SER A 179 -1.99 9.70 -4.06
N VAL A 180 -2.51 10.33 -5.12
CA VAL A 180 -1.92 10.25 -6.45
C VAL A 180 -1.49 11.65 -6.92
N PRO A 181 -0.43 11.75 -7.73
CA PRO A 181 -0.08 13.01 -8.36
C PRO A 181 -1.26 13.54 -9.19
N GLY A 182 -1.63 14.80 -8.94
CA GLY A 182 -2.57 15.54 -9.77
C GLY A 182 -1.96 15.94 -11.11
N SER A 183 -2.80 16.48 -12.00
CA SER A 183 -2.35 17.05 -13.28
C SER A 183 -1.98 18.52 -13.19
N ALA A 184 -2.48 19.23 -12.17
CA ALA A 184 -2.24 20.65 -11.98
C ALA A 184 -0.81 20.88 -11.49
N ARG A 185 -0.10 21.76 -12.19
CA ARG A 185 1.18 22.32 -11.76
C ARG A 185 0.92 23.70 -11.18
N ILE A 186 1.43 23.95 -9.99
CA ILE A 186 1.33 25.24 -9.33
C ILE A 186 2.72 25.81 -9.09
N SER A 187 2.79 27.13 -9.09
CA SER A 187 3.98 27.89 -8.72
C SER A 187 4.04 28.05 -7.22
N VAL A 188 5.20 27.76 -6.62
CA VAL A 188 5.46 27.94 -5.19
C VAL A 188 6.73 28.75 -4.97
N ASN A 189 6.92 29.21 -3.74
CA ASN A 189 8.12 29.95 -3.37
C ASN A 189 9.39 29.13 -3.66
N SER A 190 10.45 29.85 -4.01
CA SER A 190 11.72 29.20 -4.33
C SER A 190 12.25 28.41 -3.14
N THR A 191 12.81 27.25 -3.43
CA THR A 191 13.66 26.50 -2.50
C THR A 191 15.15 26.65 -2.83
N ASN A 192 15.49 27.52 -3.79
CA ASN A 192 16.87 27.79 -4.18
C ASN A 192 17.33 29.13 -3.57
N PRO A 193 18.01 29.10 -2.42
CA PRO A 193 18.40 30.29 -1.70
C PRO A 193 19.48 31.11 -2.44
N ASN A 194 19.14 32.32 -2.87
CA ASN A 194 20.14 33.32 -3.28
C ASN A 194 20.46 34.21 -2.07
N ALA A 195 21.48 33.82 -1.32
CA ALA A 195 21.95 34.55 -0.15
C ALA A 195 22.30 36.02 -0.47
N ALA A 196 21.83 36.96 0.37
CA ALA A 196 22.18 38.38 0.33
C ALA A 196 23.50 38.63 1.09
N PRO A 197 24.48 39.36 0.53
CA PRO A 197 25.71 39.71 1.25
C PRO A 197 25.49 40.62 2.47
N GLY A 198 24.50 41.53 2.41
CA GLY A 198 24.38 42.64 3.35
C GLY A 198 23.98 42.26 4.78
N GLU A 199 23.16 41.22 4.96
CA GLU A 199 22.73 40.79 6.30
C GLU A 199 23.76 39.90 6.99
N PHE A 200 24.56 39.17 6.20
CA PHE A 200 25.59 38.28 6.73
C PHE A 200 26.71 39.05 7.45
N GLU A 201 27.02 40.30 7.08
CA GLU A 201 28.08 41.09 7.75
C GLU A 201 27.86 41.27 9.27
N GLN A 202 26.62 41.16 9.74
CA GLN A 202 26.27 41.23 11.16
C GLN A 202 26.51 39.91 11.91
N TYR A 203 26.57 38.78 11.19
CA TYR A 203 26.75 37.45 11.75
C TYR A 203 28.16 37.19 12.33
N PRO A 204 29.28 37.49 11.64
CA PRO A 204 30.62 37.15 12.11
C PRO A 204 31.23 38.11 13.15
N GLY A 205 30.72 39.34 13.28
CA GLY A 205 31.44 40.34 14.11
C GLY A 205 31.43 40.00 15.61
N TYR A 206 32.31 40.64 16.38
CA TYR A 206 32.53 40.34 17.80
C TYR A 206 31.73 41.19 18.81
N ALA A 207 30.83 42.06 18.36
CA ALA A 207 30.01 42.87 19.27
C ALA A 207 28.92 42.00 19.95
N GLY A 208 28.49 42.36 21.16
CA GLY A 208 27.44 41.61 21.88
C GLY A 208 26.12 41.45 21.11
N TYR A 209 25.82 42.36 20.18
CA TYR A 209 24.69 42.26 19.24
C TYR A 209 24.78 41.03 18.32
N ASN A 210 25.99 40.60 17.96
CA ASN A 210 26.22 39.53 17.00
C ASN A 210 26.13 38.13 17.64
N VAL A 211 26.34 38.03 18.96
CA VAL A 211 26.03 36.82 19.73
C VAL A 211 24.52 36.57 19.68
N ALA A 212 23.70 37.61 19.89
CA ALA A 212 22.25 37.49 19.86
C ALA A 212 21.71 37.02 18.50
N LEU A 213 22.29 37.49 17.39
CA LEU A 213 21.92 37.01 16.05
C LEU A 213 22.26 35.52 15.86
N ARG A 214 23.42 35.07 16.33
CA ARG A 214 23.84 33.65 16.26
C ARG A 214 22.94 32.77 17.13
N GLU A 215 22.55 33.23 18.31
CA GLU A 215 21.55 32.58 19.17
C GLU A 215 20.16 32.52 18.51
N GLN A 216 19.76 33.56 17.77
CA GLN A 216 18.51 33.58 17.03
C GLN A 216 18.51 32.54 15.90
N VAL A 217 19.59 32.46 15.11
CA VAL A 217 19.77 31.44 14.06
C VAL A 217 19.72 30.04 14.67
N LEU A 218 20.43 29.84 15.78
CA LEU A 218 20.44 28.56 16.50
C LEU A 218 19.06 28.17 17.02
N SER A 219 18.32 29.11 17.61
CA SER A 219 16.94 28.90 18.08
C SER A 219 16.00 28.56 16.93
N ARG A 220 16.17 29.20 15.76
CA ARG A 220 15.42 28.89 14.54
C ARG A 220 15.74 27.50 14.02
N ALA A 221 17.02 27.13 14.00
CA ALA A 221 17.47 25.80 13.62
C ALA A 221 16.88 24.71 14.53
N LEU A 222 16.83 24.94 15.84
CA LEU A 222 16.18 24.03 16.78
C LEU A 222 14.69 23.81 16.45
N GLY A 223 13.98 24.88 16.07
CA GLY A 223 12.60 24.81 15.58
C GLY A 223 12.47 24.00 14.29
N PHE A 224 13.35 24.23 13.31
CA PHE A 224 13.35 23.51 12.03
C PHE A 224 13.69 22.04 12.17
N ALA A 225 14.64 21.70 13.04
CA ALA A 225 14.94 20.30 13.36
C ALA A 225 13.71 19.57 13.89
N SER A 226 12.93 20.23 14.76
CA SER A 226 11.71 19.68 15.33
C SER A 226 10.61 19.50 14.27
N LEU A 227 10.46 20.46 13.34
CA LEU A 227 9.49 20.39 12.24
C LEU A 227 9.86 19.30 11.22
N ALA A 228 11.12 19.24 10.81
CA ALA A 228 11.59 18.31 9.78
C ALA A 228 11.42 16.83 10.18
N TRP A 229 11.36 16.53 11.49
CA TRP A 229 11.28 15.18 12.05
C TRP A 229 10.08 14.96 12.97
N SER A 230 9.04 15.81 12.88
CA SER A 230 7.86 15.70 13.75
C SER A 230 7.01 14.46 13.49
N ASP A 231 7.02 13.93 12.26
CA ASP A 231 6.20 12.79 11.85
C ASP A 231 6.93 11.45 12.09
N SER A 232 6.50 10.74 13.14
CA SER A 232 7.02 9.42 13.49
C SER A 232 6.71 8.31 12.51
N LEU A 233 5.76 8.52 11.59
CA LEU A 233 5.45 7.54 10.55
C LEU A 233 6.43 7.62 9.37
N SER A 234 7.22 8.70 9.28
CA SER A 234 8.18 8.93 8.20
C SER A 234 9.56 8.29 8.44
N PHE A 235 9.79 7.65 9.59
CA PHE A 235 11.07 7.04 9.93
C PHE A 235 10.95 5.65 10.54
N SER A 236 11.98 4.84 10.33
CA SER A 236 12.06 3.46 10.79
C SER A 236 12.38 3.38 12.28
N GLY A 237 12.28 2.19 12.85
CA GLY A 237 12.76 1.92 14.22
C GLY A 237 14.26 2.14 14.43
N ASN A 238 15.03 2.44 13.38
CA ASN A 238 16.45 2.81 13.45
C ASN A 238 16.67 4.31 13.19
N GLY A 239 15.60 5.10 13.02
CA GLY A 239 15.63 6.53 12.73
C GLY A 239 15.90 6.89 11.26
N THR A 240 16.09 5.89 10.38
CA THR A 240 16.24 6.13 8.93
C THR A 240 14.92 6.53 8.30
N SER A 241 14.94 7.42 7.28
CA SER A 241 13.72 7.78 6.57
C SER A 241 13.09 6.58 5.86
N LEU A 242 11.75 6.46 5.95
CA LEU A 242 10.96 5.44 5.23
C LEU A 242 10.43 5.96 3.89
N THR A 243 10.44 7.28 3.69
CA THR A 243 9.78 7.96 2.57
C THR A 243 10.75 8.47 1.51
N GLY A 244 12.05 8.49 1.79
CA GLY A 244 13.07 9.05 0.91
C GLY A 244 14.49 8.77 1.44
N ASN A 245 15.42 9.66 1.12
CA ASN A 245 16.83 9.51 1.50
C ASN A 245 17.23 10.19 2.82
N GLY A 246 16.29 10.83 3.51
CA GLY A 246 16.53 11.56 4.75
C GLY A 246 17.05 12.99 4.57
N CYS A 247 17.28 13.44 3.34
CA CYS A 247 17.61 14.84 3.03
C CYS A 247 16.32 15.64 2.94
N ARG A 248 16.08 16.47 3.98
CA ARG A 248 14.84 17.20 4.21
C ARG A 248 15.10 18.70 4.23
N HIS A 249 14.16 19.47 3.69
CA HIS A 249 14.18 20.93 3.67
C HIS A 249 12.88 21.48 4.23
N VAL A 250 12.97 22.42 5.18
CA VAL A 250 11.82 23.17 5.66
C VAL A 250 11.50 24.31 4.69
N VAL A 251 10.36 24.21 4.03
CA VAL A 251 9.83 25.16 3.05
C VAL A 251 8.69 26.00 3.63
N ASN A 252 8.30 27.05 2.91
CA ASN A 252 7.12 27.83 3.24
C ASN A 252 5.84 26.99 3.18
N ASN A 253 4.81 27.41 3.93
CA ASN A 253 3.51 26.79 3.82
C ASN A 253 2.77 27.29 2.58
N ASP A 254 2.98 26.62 1.44
CA ASP A 254 2.35 26.95 0.17
C ASP A 254 0.92 26.35 0.03
N GLY A 255 0.34 25.83 1.12
CA GLY A 255 -0.98 25.18 1.11
C GLY A 255 -0.99 23.79 0.44
N LEU A 256 0.19 23.20 0.23
CA LEU A 256 0.34 21.88 -0.37
C LEU A 256 0.09 20.76 0.64
N THR A 257 -0.59 19.71 0.20
CA THR A 257 -0.89 18.53 1.01
C THR A 257 0.29 17.57 1.01
N THR A 258 0.32 16.67 2.01
CA THR A 258 1.29 15.57 2.07
C THR A 258 1.24 14.72 0.80
N ASN A 259 2.39 14.19 0.39
CA ASN A 259 2.64 13.50 -0.88
C ASN A 259 2.58 14.37 -2.14
N SER A 260 2.33 15.69 -2.03
CA SER A 260 2.55 16.59 -3.16
C SER A 260 4.02 16.52 -3.58
N THR A 261 4.30 16.79 -4.85
CA THR A 261 5.66 16.69 -5.41
C THR A 261 6.19 18.07 -5.73
N LEU A 262 7.36 18.41 -5.22
CA LEU A 262 8.14 19.57 -5.61
C LEU A 262 9.19 19.16 -6.63
N LEU A 263 9.28 19.90 -7.74
CA LEU A 263 10.23 19.62 -8.82
C LEU A 263 11.46 20.52 -8.72
N ASN A 264 12.63 19.94 -9.00
CA ASN A 264 13.92 20.64 -9.08
C ASN A 264 14.22 21.50 -7.85
N SER A 265 13.96 20.97 -6.66
CA SER A 265 14.20 21.68 -5.40
C SER A 265 15.62 21.49 -4.91
N VAL A 266 16.24 22.56 -4.44
CA VAL A 266 17.50 22.49 -3.69
C VAL A 266 17.18 22.07 -2.26
N VAL A 267 17.83 21.01 -1.78
CA VAL A 267 17.60 20.41 -0.47
C VAL A 267 18.97 20.20 0.21
N PRO A 268 19.17 20.59 1.48
CA PRO A 268 20.41 20.28 2.17
C PRO A 268 20.54 18.78 2.33
N CYS A 269 21.75 18.26 2.23
CA CYS A 269 21.99 16.83 2.31
C CYS A 269 23.34 16.52 2.92
N ILE A 270 23.36 15.50 3.78
CA ILE A 270 24.59 15.01 4.40
C ILE A 270 24.59 13.49 4.39
N ARG A 271 25.72 12.94 3.94
CA ARG A 271 26.02 11.51 3.97
C ARG A 271 27.08 11.25 5.03
N ILE A 272 26.74 10.38 5.97
CA ILE A 272 27.68 9.82 6.93
C ILE A 272 28.21 8.54 6.31
N HIS A 273 29.51 8.47 6.05
CA HIS A 273 30.15 7.30 5.46
C HIS A 273 30.52 6.26 6.51
N ASN A 274 31.03 6.72 7.65
CA ASN A 274 31.43 5.86 8.75
C ASN A 274 31.48 6.62 10.09
N ILE A 275 31.31 5.89 11.20
CA ILE A 275 31.49 6.34 12.58
C ILE A 275 32.50 5.40 13.25
N ASP A 276 33.76 5.84 13.32
CA ASP A 276 34.86 5.06 13.89
C ASP A 276 35.12 5.48 15.34
N TRP A 277 34.54 4.76 16.29
CA TRP A 277 34.77 4.99 17.72
C TRP A 277 36.24 4.79 18.08
N GLN A 278 36.79 5.79 18.75
CA GLN A 278 38.18 5.82 19.14
C GLN A 278 38.43 4.78 20.23
N THR A 279 39.59 4.12 20.19
CA THR A 279 40.02 3.10 21.17
C THR A 279 41.14 3.58 22.09
N SER A 280 41.67 4.80 21.86
CA SER A 280 42.80 5.35 22.62
C SER A 280 42.68 6.87 22.84
N PRO A 281 43.33 7.44 23.88
CA PRO A 281 43.28 8.86 24.21
C PRO A 281 44.05 9.80 23.26
N SER A 282 44.92 9.25 22.41
CA SER A 282 45.96 10.03 21.72
C SER A 282 45.45 10.97 20.61
N SER A 283 44.15 10.98 20.31
CA SER A 283 43.59 11.59 19.10
C SER A 283 42.53 12.69 19.30
N VAL A 284 42.08 13.04 20.53
CA VAL A 284 40.76 13.73 20.65
C VAL A 284 40.58 14.81 21.71
N TYR A 285 41.65 15.43 22.21
CA TYR A 285 41.48 16.54 23.17
C TYR A 285 41.80 17.89 22.51
N PRO A 286 40.80 18.65 22.02
CA PRO A 286 41.04 20.06 21.74
C PRO A 286 41.39 20.73 23.07
N GLY A 287 42.53 21.42 23.11
CA GLY A 287 43.04 22.04 24.34
C GLY A 287 42.13 23.15 24.89
N ASP A 288 41.21 23.67 24.08
CA ASP A 288 40.26 24.72 24.45
C ASP A 288 38.89 24.49 23.78
N PHE A 289 37.90 24.06 24.56
CA PHE A 289 36.53 23.80 24.10
C PHE A 289 35.71 25.07 23.86
N SER A 290 36.15 26.23 24.37
CA SER A 290 35.43 27.49 24.17
C SER A 290 35.40 27.90 22.69
N GLN A 291 36.35 27.40 21.90
CA GLN A 291 36.49 27.70 20.46
C GLN A 291 35.64 26.78 19.57
N LEU A 292 35.05 25.71 20.13
CA LEU A 292 34.17 24.82 19.37
C LEU A 292 32.76 25.38 19.20
N SER A 293 32.40 26.36 20.03
CA SER A 293 31.06 26.89 20.11
C SER A 293 30.98 28.28 19.48
N VAL A 294 29.97 28.47 18.65
CA VAL A 294 29.65 29.76 18.07
C VAL A 294 28.91 30.62 19.11
N VAL A 295 28.04 30.04 19.94
CA VAL A 295 27.23 30.76 20.95
C VAL A 295 27.67 30.54 22.40
N ASN A 296 28.89 30.04 22.61
CA ASN A 296 29.43 29.66 23.92
C ASN A 296 28.60 28.59 24.68
N THR A 297 27.94 27.68 23.95
CA THR A 297 27.38 26.43 24.48
C THR A 297 28.39 25.30 24.40
N THR A 298 28.63 24.58 25.49
CA THR A 298 29.57 23.46 25.49
C THR A 298 28.92 22.19 25.99
N LEU A 299 29.39 21.05 25.49
CA LEU A 299 28.96 19.73 25.94
C LEU A 299 29.13 19.56 27.47
N TRP A 300 30.13 20.23 28.06
CA TRP A 300 30.55 20.10 29.45
C TRP A 300 29.66 20.86 30.44
N LEU A 301 28.84 21.80 29.96
CA LEU A 301 27.90 22.51 30.81
C LEU A 301 26.72 21.63 31.26
N SER A 302 26.58 20.42 30.71
CA SER A 302 25.52 19.50 31.09
C SER A 302 26.01 18.06 31.14
N SER A 303 25.77 17.41 32.28
CA SER A 303 26.13 16.01 32.52
C SER A 303 25.10 15.01 32.02
N ASN A 304 24.12 15.43 31.20
CA ASN A 304 23.03 14.54 30.81
C ASN A 304 23.49 13.50 29.76
N PRO A 305 23.26 12.20 30.00
CA PRO A 305 23.54 11.16 29.00
C PRO A 305 22.78 11.41 27.70
N GLY A 306 23.48 11.27 26.59
CA GLY A 306 22.98 11.49 25.22
C GLY A 306 23.27 12.87 24.65
N HIS A 307 23.93 13.75 25.39
CA HIS A 307 24.49 14.95 24.80
C HIS A 307 25.55 14.60 23.76
N ILE A 308 25.48 15.23 22.59
CA ILE A 308 26.37 14.92 21.47
C ILE A 308 26.75 16.19 20.72
N MET A 309 27.98 16.26 20.23
CA MET A 309 28.46 17.33 19.37
C MET A 309 29.40 16.78 18.29
N LEU A 310 29.33 17.35 17.09
CA LEU A 310 30.22 17.08 15.97
C LEU A 310 31.00 18.34 15.63
N PHE A 311 32.33 18.26 15.56
CA PHE A 311 33.22 19.40 15.29
C PHE A 311 34.48 18.99 14.52
N ASN A 312 35.14 19.94 13.87
CA ASN A 312 36.44 19.73 13.23
C ASN A 312 37.54 20.42 14.06
N PRO A 313 38.46 19.69 14.70
CA PRO A 313 39.54 20.31 15.48
C PRO A 313 40.51 21.13 14.62
N ASP A 314 40.63 20.82 13.33
CA ASP A 314 41.55 21.49 12.39
C ASP A 314 40.89 22.68 11.67
N LEU A 315 39.56 22.81 11.76
CA LEU A 315 38.78 23.83 11.07
C LEU A 315 37.72 24.43 12.00
N LEU A 316 38.21 25.14 13.02
CA LEU A 316 37.38 25.89 13.96
C LEU A 316 36.66 27.06 13.27
N TRP A 317 35.59 27.55 13.91
CA TRP A 317 34.81 28.66 13.39
C TRP A 317 35.68 29.92 13.24
N ASN A 318 35.83 30.38 12.00
CA ASN A 318 36.59 31.59 11.65
C ASN A 318 35.90 32.31 10.49
N SER A 319 34.60 32.54 10.64
CA SER A 319 33.86 33.31 9.65
C SER A 319 34.15 34.79 9.86
N THR A 320 34.90 35.39 8.95
CA THR A 320 35.17 36.85 8.92
C THR A 320 34.81 37.47 7.57
N THR A 321 34.51 36.61 6.59
CA THR A 321 34.17 36.99 5.22
C THR A 321 32.91 36.26 4.80
N TYR A 322 32.21 36.84 3.83
CA TYR A 322 31.03 36.22 3.27
C TYR A 322 31.35 34.80 2.73
N PRO A 323 30.53 33.78 3.05
CA PRO A 323 30.89 32.39 2.78
C PRO A 323 30.91 32.08 1.29
N PHE A 324 31.89 31.27 0.89
CA PHE A 324 32.04 30.78 -0.47
C PHE A 324 31.29 29.44 -0.64
N PRO A 325 30.67 29.18 -1.81
CA PRO A 325 30.05 27.88 -2.07
C PRO A 325 31.10 26.76 -2.12
N THR A 326 31.09 25.87 -1.15
CA THR A 326 32.00 24.71 -1.10
C THR A 326 31.25 23.46 -0.63
N PRO A 327 31.38 22.30 -1.30
CA PRO A 327 30.99 21.06 -0.68
C PRO A 327 32.04 20.69 0.38
N VAL A 328 31.64 20.00 1.44
CA VAL A 328 32.59 19.56 2.48
C VAL A 328 32.64 18.05 2.49
N SER A 329 33.82 17.49 2.24
CA SER A 329 34.12 16.08 2.44
C SER A 329 35.31 15.99 3.38
N SER A 330 35.04 15.67 4.65
CA SER A 330 36.07 15.71 5.69
C SER A 330 35.80 14.69 6.79
N SER A 331 36.85 14.36 7.54
CA SER A 331 36.71 13.70 8.83
C SER A 331 36.38 14.74 9.89
N GLN A 332 35.48 14.38 10.80
CA GLN A 332 35.00 15.19 11.90
C GLN A 332 35.16 14.42 13.20
N THR A 333 35.30 15.11 14.31
CA THR A 333 35.32 14.53 15.64
C THR A 333 33.93 14.59 16.25
N LEU A 334 33.44 13.45 16.72
CA LEU A 334 32.21 13.32 17.47
C LEU A 334 32.53 13.10 18.95
N ALA A 335 31.83 13.81 19.83
CA ALA A 335 31.87 13.56 21.27
C ALA A 335 30.45 13.29 21.77
N VAL A 336 30.26 12.23 22.57
CA VAL A 336 28.97 11.85 23.16
C VAL A 336 29.11 11.64 24.66
N SER A 337 28.25 12.27 25.46
CA SER A 337 28.07 11.95 26.87
C SER A 337 27.34 10.62 26.99
N ILE A 338 28.04 9.59 27.46
CA ILE A 338 27.54 8.22 27.54
C ILE A 338 26.79 7.98 28.85
N THR A 339 27.38 8.41 29.97
CA THR A 339 26.80 8.25 31.29
C THR A 339 27.24 9.39 32.19
N SER A 340 26.34 9.78 33.11
CA SER A 340 26.65 10.68 34.22
C SER A 340 27.06 9.82 35.40
N GLU A 341 28.24 10.08 35.98
CA GLU A 341 28.69 9.35 37.16
C GLU A 341 28.46 10.20 38.42
N ASN A 342 27.70 9.65 39.36
CA ASN A 342 27.70 10.13 40.75
C ASN A 342 29.04 9.75 41.39
N SER A 343 30.03 10.65 41.35
CA SER A 343 31.29 10.77 42.13
C SER A 343 32.17 9.54 42.51
N THR A 344 31.72 8.29 42.41
CA THR A 344 32.44 7.10 42.90
C THR A 344 33.18 6.34 41.82
N PHE A 345 32.94 6.68 40.55
CA PHE A 345 33.64 6.14 39.41
C PHE A 345 34.49 7.29 38.84
N SER A 346 35.81 7.16 38.90
CA SER A 346 36.71 8.24 38.47
C SER A 346 37.30 7.98 37.08
N ASN A 347 37.12 6.78 36.53
CA ASN A 347 37.97 6.31 35.43
C ASN A 347 37.21 5.73 34.23
N CYS A 348 35.87 5.84 34.14
CA CYS A 348 35.02 5.34 33.03
C CYS A 348 35.29 3.90 32.56
N THR A 349 36.03 3.10 33.32
CA THR A 349 36.63 1.83 32.90
C THR A 349 35.69 0.64 33.10
N ASN A 350 34.58 0.87 33.81
CA ASN A 350 33.49 -0.06 34.04
C ASN A 350 32.18 0.73 34.14
N ALA A 351 31.95 1.65 33.19
CA ALA A 351 30.71 2.42 33.16
C ALA A 351 29.52 1.43 33.18
N PRO A 352 28.57 1.55 34.11
CA PRO A 352 27.39 0.70 34.12
C PRO A 352 26.66 0.83 32.78
N PRO A 353 25.86 -0.17 32.36
CA PRO A 353 25.04 -0.06 31.16
C PRO A 353 24.29 1.27 31.20
N SER A 354 24.52 2.12 30.21
CA SER A 354 23.89 3.43 30.23
C SER A 354 22.38 3.22 30.09
N PHE A 355 21.58 3.86 30.92
CA PHE A 355 20.12 3.72 30.83
C PHE A 355 19.58 4.15 29.44
N ARG A 356 20.33 5.01 28.73
CA ARG A 356 19.94 5.53 27.42
C ARG A 356 20.42 4.67 26.25
N PHE A 357 21.66 4.17 26.28
CA PHE A 357 22.29 3.45 25.16
C PHE A 357 22.45 1.94 25.37
N GLY A 358 22.02 1.40 26.52
CA GLY A 358 22.06 -0.03 26.78
C GLY A 358 23.48 -0.55 27.02
N ASN A 359 23.81 -1.71 26.44
CA ASN A 359 25.07 -2.40 26.68
C ASN A 359 26.14 -2.00 25.66
N LEU A 360 27.09 -1.18 26.11
CA LEU A 360 28.17 -0.67 25.28
C LEU A 360 29.39 -1.61 25.17
N ASN A 361 29.34 -2.80 25.77
CA ASN A 361 30.46 -3.76 25.72
C ASN A 361 30.77 -4.24 24.29
N ASN A 362 29.82 -4.10 23.36
CA ASN A 362 30.01 -4.45 21.95
C ASN A 362 30.80 -3.38 21.17
N THR A 363 30.95 -2.17 21.71
CA THR A 363 31.69 -1.08 21.10
C THR A 363 32.95 -0.83 21.93
N SER A 364 34.13 -1.07 21.36
CA SER A 364 35.43 -0.87 22.02
C SER A 364 35.78 0.61 22.13
N GLN A 365 34.94 1.41 22.80
CA GLN A 365 35.11 2.86 22.86
C GLN A 365 36.04 3.25 24.00
N TYR A 366 36.96 4.15 23.70
CA TYR A 366 37.69 4.91 24.70
C TYR A 366 36.73 5.92 25.33
N LEU A 367 36.56 5.80 26.64
CA LEU A 367 35.77 6.71 27.44
C LEU A 367 36.70 7.64 28.22
N SER A 368 36.52 8.95 28.07
CA SER A 368 37.23 9.95 28.87
C SER A 368 36.33 10.49 29.96
N TYR A 369 36.85 10.57 31.18
CA TYR A 369 36.16 11.19 32.29
C TYR A 369 36.41 12.71 32.28
N SER A 370 35.34 13.49 32.27
CA SER A 370 35.42 14.94 32.45
C SER A 370 34.12 15.46 33.06
N TRP A 371 34.18 16.48 33.93
CA TRP A 371 32.99 17.14 34.50
C TRP A 371 31.88 16.18 34.97
N TYR A 372 32.25 15.12 35.71
CA TYR A 372 31.32 14.11 36.25
C TYR A 372 30.55 13.29 35.20
N SER A 373 31.06 13.18 33.97
CA SER A 373 30.48 12.36 32.92
C SER A 373 31.55 11.62 32.12
N CYS A 374 31.16 10.49 31.56
CA CYS A 374 32.00 9.69 30.67
C CYS A 374 31.64 9.99 29.23
N TYR A 375 32.64 10.35 28.44
CA TYR A 375 32.47 10.77 27.06
C TYR A 375 33.13 9.77 26.11
N GLY A 376 32.34 9.29 25.15
CA GLY A 376 32.82 8.52 24.01
C GLY A 376 33.20 9.45 22.87
N PHE A 377 34.23 9.09 22.13
CA PHE A 377 34.72 9.84 20.98
C PHE A 377 34.74 8.99 19.73
N ALA A 378 34.42 9.57 18.58
CA ALA A 378 34.51 8.91 17.28
C ALA A 378 35.05 9.85 16.20
N ASN A 379 35.64 9.26 15.16
CA ASN A 379 35.91 9.94 13.90
C ASN A 379 34.76 9.65 12.94
N VAL A 380 34.11 10.70 12.45
CA VAL A 380 32.98 10.59 11.53
C VAL A 380 33.42 11.11 10.18
N THR A 381 33.40 10.25 9.17
CA THR A 381 33.69 10.67 7.79
C THR A 381 32.38 11.10 7.14
N ILE A 382 32.29 12.36 6.71
CA ILE A 382 31.06 12.92 6.14
C ILE A 382 31.26 13.48 4.74
N THR A 383 30.17 13.61 4.00
CA THR A 383 30.06 14.49 2.84
C THR A 383 28.79 15.31 2.97
N ALA A 384 28.93 16.63 3.00
CA ALA A 384 27.86 17.59 3.23
C ALA A 384 27.80 18.59 2.08
N GLY A 385 26.58 18.94 1.68
CA GLY A 385 26.30 19.85 0.59
C GLY A 385 24.80 20.07 0.43
N VAL A 386 24.41 20.56 -0.74
CA VAL A 386 23.00 20.53 -1.18
C VAL A 386 22.85 19.57 -2.34
N THR A 387 21.63 19.18 -2.65
CA THR A 387 21.29 18.43 -3.86
C THR A 387 20.17 19.14 -4.59
N THR A 388 20.26 19.23 -5.92
CA THR A 388 19.14 19.64 -6.76
C THR A 388 18.28 18.40 -7.04
N SER A 389 17.31 18.17 -6.16
CA SER A 389 16.41 17.02 -6.25
C SER A 389 15.46 17.17 -7.44
N PRO A 390 15.45 16.24 -8.41
CA PRO A 390 14.50 16.29 -9.51
C PRO A 390 13.05 16.13 -9.02
N VAL A 391 12.87 15.39 -7.92
CA VAL A 391 11.58 15.05 -7.31
C VAL A 391 11.75 15.00 -5.79
N SER A 392 11.21 16.01 -5.11
CA SER A 392 11.04 15.98 -3.66
C SER A 392 9.56 15.83 -3.29
N LYS A 393 9.25 15.11 -2.21
CA LYS A 393 7.87 14.96 -1.74
C LYS A 393 7.62 15.75 -0.48
N TYR A 394 6.46 16.39 -0.40
CA TYR A 394 5.98 17.01 0.82
C TYR A 394 5.63 15.92 1.85
N LEU A 395 6.37 15.89 2.96
CA LEU A 395 6.06 15.07 4.13
C LEU A 395 5.02 15.74 5.02
N SER A 396 5.06 17.06 5.07
CA SER A 396 4.07 17.95 5.69
C SER A 396 3.85 19.16 4.79
N SER A 397 2.98 20.10 5.15
CA SER A 397 2.78 21.33 4.36
C SER A 397 4.01 22.24 4.30
N THR A 398 5.04 21.99 5.11
CA THR A 398 6.25 22.82 5.24
C THR A 398 7.54 22.01 5.19
N VAL A 399 7.50 20.71 4.89
CA VAL A 399 8.71 19.88 4.87
C VAL A 399 8.69 19.05 3.59
N VAL A 400 9.75 19.14 2.82
CA VAL A 400 9.97 18.31 1.64
C VAL A 400 11.17 17.39 1.84
N GLU A 401 11.15 16.23 1.20
CA GLU A 401 12.24 15.25 1.25
C GLU A 401 12.59 14.75 -0.15
N ASP A 402 13.89 14.70 -0.44
CA ASP A 402 14.42 14.17 -1.69
C ASP A 402 14.16 12.66 -1.82
N GLN A 403 13.69 12.26 -2.99
CA GLN A 403 13.35 10.88 -3.33
C GLN A 403 14.50 10.13 -4.01
N THR A 404 15.61 10.80 -4.31
CA THR A 404 16.80 10.20 -4.93
C THR A 404 17.52 9.31 -3.92
N PRO A 405 17.81 8.03 -4.20
CA PRO A 405 18.59 7.18 -3.29
C PRO A 405 19.90 7.86 -2.86
N ILE A 406 20.26 7.79 -1.57
CA ILE A 406 21.39 8.55 -0.98
C ILE A 406 22.75 8.25 -1.65
N ASP A 407 22.89 7.05 -2.20
CA ASP A 407 24.06 6.60 -2.95
C ASP A 407 24.16 7.22 -4.36
N GLN A 408 23.05 7.74 -4.89
CA GLN A 408 22.92 8.40 -6.18
C GLN A 408 22.83 9.93 -6.09
N VAL A 409 22.75 10.48 -4.87
CA VAL A 409 22.72 11.92 -4.64
C VAL A 409 24.04 12.56 -5.09
N THR A 410 23.93 13.63 -5.87
CA THR A 410 25.07 14.48 -6.22
C THR A 410 25.13 15.65 -5.26
N PHE A 411 26.23 15.76 -4.51
CA PHE A 411 26.45 16.85 -3.55
C PHE A 411 27.03 18.06 -4.26
N GLU A 412 26.28 19.15 -4.24
CA GLU A 412 26.63 20.43 -4.86
C GLU A 412 27.13 21.43 -3.80
N PRO A 413 28.08 22.32 -4.17
CA PRO A 413 28.50 23.42 -3.31
C PRO A 413 27.34 24.37 -3.00
N ASN A 414 27.27 24.82 -1.74
CA ASN A 414 26.40 25.91 -1.35
C ASN A 414 27.08 26.76 -0.25
N LYS A 415 26.74 28.05 -0.19
CA LYS A 415 27.36 29.02 0.71
C LYS A 415 27.16 28.65 2.19
N TRP A 416 26.02 28.05 2.53
CA TRP A 416 25.69 27.75 3.92
C TRP A 416 26.22 26.42 4.43
N VAL A 417 26.89 25.63 3.59
CA VAL A 417 27.36 24.28 3.97
C VAL A 417 28.36 24.34 5.12
N GLN A 418 29.39 25.18 5.00
CA GLN A 418 30.45 25.29 6.02
C GLN A 418 29.92 25.96 7.30
N GLU A 419 29.12 27.01 7.17
CA GLU A 419 28.49 27.69 8.32
C GLU A 419 27.54 26.76 9.07
N ALA A 420 26.75 25.96 8.34
CA ALA A 420 25.90 24.94 8.95
C ALA A 420 26.74 23.95 9.74
N LEU A 421 27.88 23.51 9.19
CA LEU A 421 28.82 22.60 9.87
C LEU A 421 29.41 23.19 11.16
N TRP A 422 29.77 24.47 11.14
CA TRP A 422 30.25 25.17 12.34
C TRP A 422 29.18 25.36 13.42
N LEU A 423 27.90 25.31 13.06
CA LEU A 423 26.79 25.42 14.01
C LEU A 423 26.41 24.08 14.68
N LEU A 424 26.86 22.92 14.17
CA LEU A 424 26.50 21.62 14.73
C LEU A 424 26.86 21.44 16.21
N PRO A 425 28.03 21.87 16.72
CA PRO A 425 28.36 21.67 18.13
C PRO A 425 27.30 22.24 19.08
N ASP A 426 26.82 23.43 18.76
CA ASP A 426 25.80 24.13 19.53
C ASP A 426 24.42 23.51 19.32
N LEU A 427 24.05 23.27 18.06
CA LEU A 427 22.72 22.77 17.71
C LEU A 427 22.50 21.34 18.19
N MET A 428 23.45 20.43 18.01
CA MET A 428 23.33 19.05 18.49
C MET A 428 23.22 19.00 20.01
N THR A 429 23.98 19.83 20.73
CA THR A 429 23.86 19.95 22.18
C THR A 429 22.47 20.41 22.59
N GLN A 430 21.92 21.43 21.92
CA GLN A 430 20.54 21.89 22.17
C GLN A 430 19.48 20.86 21.79
N LEU A 431 19.66 20.13 20.69
CA LEU A 431 18.72 19.07 20.27
C LEU A 431 18.67 17.93 21.29
N SER A 432 19.82 17.51 21.81
CA SER A 432 19.90 16.53 22.88
C SER A 432 19.25 17.03 24.16
N PHE A 433 19.49 18.29 24.54
CA PHE A 433 18.89 18.89 25.73
C PHE A 433 17.36 19.01 25.61
N ALA A 434 16.87 19.44 24.45
CA ALA A 434 15.44 19.58 24.17
C ALA A 434 14.74 18.22 23.93
N ASN A 435 15.50 17.14 23.73
CA ASN A 435 15.01 15.79 23.47
C ASN A 435 14.01 15.71 22.30
N VAL A 436 14.23 16.54 21.27
CA VAL A 436 13.29 16.69 20.13
C VAL A 436 13.47 15.64 19.04
N SER A 437 14.62 14.96 19.02
CA SER A 437 14.99 14.07 17.92
C SER A 437 14.21 12.77 17.87
N ARG A 438 13.61 12.34 19.00
CA ARG A 438 12.85 11.08 19.16
C ARG A 438 13.56 9.82 18.62
N PHE A 439 14.87 9.90 18.34
CA PHE A 439 15.63 8.80 17.78
C PHE A 439 15.83 7.69 18.81
N PRO A 440 15.76 6.42 18.40
CA PRO A 440 15.96 5.29 19.29
C PRO A 440 17.42 5.27 19.74
N THR A 441 17.64 5.31 21.06
CA THR A 441 18.97 5.33 21.66
C THR A 441 19.43 3.95 22.15
N TRP A 442 18.49 3.10 22.59
CA TRP A 442 18.82 1.82 23.22
C TRP A 442 19.53 0.88 22.25
N ASP A 443 20.76 0.45 22.60
CA ASP A 443 21.63 -0.40 21.77
C ASP A 443 21.80 0.10 20.31
N ASN A 444 21.67 1.41 20.09
CA ASN A 444 21.68 2.04 18.77
C ASN A 444 22.46 3.37 18.76
N LEU A 445 23.65 3.38 19.37
CA LEU A 445 24.45 4.59 19.50
C LEU A 445 24.87 5.17 18.13
N ASP A 446 25.25 4.33 17.17
CA ASP A 446 25.62 4.76 15.81
C ASP A 446 24.43 5.37 15.08
N GLY A 447 23.27 4.71 15.11
CA GLY A 447 22.04 5.23 14.50
C GLY A 447 21.57 6.51 15.17
N TYR A 448 21.71 6.64 16.49
CA TYR A 448 21.42 7.89 17.21
C TYR A 448 22.35 9.02 16.74
N ALA A 449 23.65 8.77 16.69
CA ALA A 449 24.64 9.76 16.26
C ALA A 449 24.44 10.19 14.80
N GLU A 450 24.29 9.23 13.89
CA GLU A 450 24.05 9.48 12.47
C GLU A 450 22.82 10.36 12.25
N ASN A 451 21.70 10.01 12.88
CA ASN A 451 20.46 10.76 12.71
C ASN A 451 20.50 12.13 13.38
N MET A 452 21.21 12.28 14.52
CA MET A 452 21.40 13.58 15.15
C MET A 452 22.26 14.52 14.28
N ILE A 453 23.35 14.02 13.72
CA ILE A 453 24.21 14.78 12.79
C ILE A 453 23.39 15.23 11.59
N ARG A 454 22.63 14.30 11.00
CA ARG A 454 21.76 14.59 9.85
C ARG A 454 20.73 15.65 10.19
N GLN A 455 19.95 15.46 11.25
CA GLN A 455 18.92 16.41 11.67
C GLN A 455 19.50 17.80 11.95
N ALA A 456 20.63 17.88 12.66
CA ALA A 456 21.29 19.14 12.99
C ALA A 456 21.78 19.87 11.74
N TYR A 457 22.50 19.17 10.84
CA TYR A 457 23.02 19.78 9.61
C TYR A 457 21.91 20.38 8.74
N LEU A 458 20.85 19.60 8.49
CA LEU A 458 19.73 20.03 7.64
C LEU A 458 19.05 21.28 8.23
N ALA A 459 18.79 21.25 9.54
CA ALA A 459 18.13 22.35 10.22
C ALA A 459 19.00 23.61 10.36
N ALA A 460 20.31 23.44 10.56
CA ALA A 460 21.26 24.54 10.57
C ALA A 460 21.31 25.24 9.19
N TRP A 461 21.37 24.46 8.12
CA TRP A 461 21.34 24.99 6.76
C TRP A 461 20.03 25.70 6.46
N ASP A 462 18.89 25.12 6.85
CA ASP A 462 17.56 25.75 6.68
C ASP A 462 17.44 27.07 7.45
N ALA A 463 18.01 27.13 8.66
CA ALA A 463 17.99 28.34 9.46
C ALA A 463 18.88 29.44 8.87
N LEU A 464 20.06 29.09 8.37
CA LEU A 464 20.99 30.03 7.74
C LEU A 464 20.43 30.57 6.42
N SER A 465 19.95 29.69 5.54
CA SER A 465 19.31 30.09 4.28
C SER A 465 18.15 31.04 4.54
N GLN A 466 17.14 30.63 5.29
CA GLN A 466 15.97 31.49 5.51
C GLN A 466 16.22 32.75 6.34
N THR A 467 17.38 32.89 6.99
CA THR A 467 17.73 34.10 7.74
C THR A 467 18.48 35.10 6.87
N PHE A 468 19.23 34.65 5.87
CA PHE A 468 20.15 35.50 5.09
C PHE A 468 19.85 35.50 3.59
N ASP A 469 18.75 34.91 3.15
CA ASP A 469 18.34 34.91 1.75
C ASP A 469 17.67 36.19 1.29
N ASP A 470 18.01 36.62 0.08
CA ASP A 470 17.45 37.82 -0.53
C ASP A 470 16.02 37.59 -1.04
N VAL A 471 15.03 37.86 -0.17
CA VAL A 471 13.61 37.88 -0.54
C VAL A 471 13.26 39.00 -1.52
N SER A 472 14.12 40.00 -1.69
CA SER A 472 13.91 41.14 -2.60
C SER A 472 14.44 40.90 -4.01
N SER A 473 15.23 39.83 -4.22
CA SER A 473 15.66 39.42 -5.54
C SER A 473 14.43 38.97 -6.36
N VAL A 474 14.03 39.83 -7.30
CA VAL A 474 12.85 39.67 -8.19
C VAL A 474 12.92 38.41 -9.06
N ASN A 475 14.09 37.75 -9.10
CA ASN A 475 14.33 36.48 -9.77
C ASN A 475 14.49 35.30 -8.79
N SER A 476 14.00 35.39 -7.55
CA SER A 476 13.86 34.23 -6.68
C SER A 476 13.07 33.16 -7.46
N THR A 477 13.75 32.07 -7.79
CA THR A 477 13.31 31.12 -8.81
C THR A 477 12.01 30.44 -8.38
N ILE A 478 10.88 30.79 -8.97
CA ILE A 478 9.59 30.12 -8.70
C ILE A 478 9.78 28.62 -8.92
N SER A 479 9.57 27.83 -7.85
CA SER A 479 9.59 26.37 -7.95
C SER A 479 8.25 25.87 -8.46
N THR A 480 8.24 24.69 -9.07
CA THR A 480 7.01 24.08 -9.59
C THR A 480 6.62 22.90 -8.72
N ALA A 481 5.39 22.89 -8.23
CA ALA A 481 4.83 21.78 -7.48
C ALA A 481 3.68 21.11 -8.22
N ILE A 482 3.50 19.81 -8.00
CA ILE A 482 2.38 18.99 -8.43
C ILE A 482 1.58 18.59 -7.20
N LEU A 483 0.31 19.01 -7.16
CA LEU A 483 -0.61 18.73 -6.05
C LEU A 483 -0.87 17.23 -5.92
N ALA A 484 -0.78 16.69 -4.70
CA ALA A 484 -1.33 15.38 -4.41
C ALA A 484 -2.86 15.46 -4.26
N VAL A 485 -3.56 14.60 -4.99
CA VAL A 485 -5.00 14.50 -4.93
C VAL A 485 -5.38 13.24 -4.16
N PRO A 486 -6.22 13.35 -3.12
CA PRO A 486 -6.72 12.17 -2.41
C PRO A 486 -7.60 11.35 -3.35
N ARG A 487 -7.35 10.04 -3.37
CA ARG A 487 -8.10 9.05 -4.14
C ARG A 487 -8.43 7.85 -3.26
N ILE A 488 -9.37 7.06 -3.72
CA ILE A 488 -9.72 5.80 -3.08
C ILE A 488 -9.43 4.69 -4.09
N GLN A 489 -8.35 3.95 -3.86
CA GLN A 489 -7.93 2.87 -4.74
C GLN A 489 -8.66 1.58 -4.39
N ALA A 490 -9.19 0.91 -5.42
CA ALA A 490 -9.74 -0.42 -5.27
C ALA A 490 -8.62 -1.48 -5.18
N SER A 491 -8.69 -2.32 -4.17
CA SER A 491 -7.87 -3.53 -3.99
C SER A 491 -8.79 -4.74 -4.04
N VAL A 492 -8.56 -5.64 -5.01
CA VAL A 492 -9.46 -6.75 -5.28
C VAL A 492 -8.88 -8.07 -4.77
N SER A 493 -9.68 -8.80 -3.98
CA SER A 493 -9.36 -10.16 -3.57
C SER A 493 -9.68 -11.16 -4.68
N ASN A 494 -8.67 -11.49 -5.50
CA ASN A 494 -8.80 -12.49 -6.57
C ASN A 494 -9.36 -13.83 -6.06
N ALA A 495 -8.97 -14.26 -4.86
CA ALA A 495 -9.50 -15.47 -4.24
C ALA A 495 -11.02 -15.43 -4.09
N ARG A 496 -11.60 -14.31 -3.61
CA ARG A 496 -13.05 -14.14 -3.48
C ARG A 496 -13.75 -14.07 -4.85
N VAL A 497 -13.16 -13.38 -5.81
CA VAL A 497 -13.69 -13.27 -7.18
C VAL A 497 -13.74 -14.64 -7.87
N PHE A 498 -12.65 -15.41 -7.82
CA PHE A 498 -12.58 -16.72 -8.45
C PHE A 498 -13.35 -17.80 -7.67
N ALA A 499 -13.47 -17.69 -6.35
CA ALA A 499 -14.38 -18.53 -5.57
C ALA A 499 -15.83 -18.29 -5.98
N TRP A 500 -16.24 -17.01 -6.13
CA TRP A 500 -17.56 -16.67 -6.64
C TRP A 500 -17.79 -17.26 -8.04
N LEU A 501 -16.84 -17.09 -8.96
CA LEU A 501 -16.92 -17.65 -10.31
C LEU A 501 -17.02 -19.18 -10.29
N GLY A 502 -16.17 -19.84 -9.51
CA GLY A 502 -16.16 -21.29 -9.38
C GLY A 502 -17.51 -21.82 -8.89
N VAL A 503 -18.09 -21.17 -7.87
CA VAL A 503 -19.44 -21.51 -7.42
C VAL A 503 -20.47 -21.22 -8.51
N SER A 504 -20.42 -20.07 -9.21
CA SER A 504 -21.32 -19.77 -10.33
C SER A 504 -21.27 -20.80 -11.46
N LEU A 505 -20.10 -21.39 -11.74
CA LEU A 505 -19.94 -22.44 -12.74
C LEU A 505 -20.57 -23.78 -12.33
N LEU A 506 -20.88 -24.00 -11.05
CA LEU A 506 -21.70 -25.15 -10.62
C LEU A 506 -23.07 -25.14 -11.29
N LEU A 507 -23.60 -23.96 -11.65
CA LEU A 507 -24.84 -23.87 -12.41
C LEU A 507 -24.69 -24.50 -13.80
N LEU A 508 -23.57 -24.26 -14.48
CA LEU A 508 -23.28 -24.89 -15.78
C LEU A 508 -23.22 -26.41 -15.65
N ILE A 509 -22.54 -26.91 -14.62
CA ILE A 509 -22.47 -28.35 -14.31
C ILE A 509 -23.89 -28.90 -14.06
N SER A 510 -24.73 -28.16 -13.35
CA SER A 510 -26.14 -28.50 -13.11
C SER A 510 -26.91 -28.72 -14.42
N GLY A 511 -26.67 -27.87 -15.44
CA GLY A 511 -27.27 -28.00 -16.76
C GLY A 511 -26.73 -29.16 -17.58
N LEU A 512 -25.43 -29.43 -17.49
CA LEU A 512 -24.82 -30.60 -18.13
C LEU A 512 -25.33 -31.91 -17.52
N LEU A 513 -25.52 -31.96 -16.20
CA LEU A 513 -26.11 -33.13 -15.52
C LEU A 513 -27.58 -33.33 -15.92
N ILE A 514 -28.37 -32.25 -16.01
CA ILE A 514 -29.73 -32.33 -16.57
C ILE A 514 -29.66 -32.85 -18.02
N ALA A 515 -28.69 -32.38 -18.82
CA ALA A 515 -28.43 -32.79 -20.20
C ALA A 515 -27.90 -34.25 -20.33
N ALA A 516 -27.34 -34.84 -19.28
CA ALA A 516 -26.92 -36.24 -19.27
C ALA A 516 -28.00 -37.19 -18.73
N LEU A 517 -29.02 -36.67 -18.04
CA LEU A 517 -29.98 -37.48 -17.29
C LEU A 517 -30.62 -38.63 -18.10
N PRO A 518 -31.08 -38.45 -19.36
CA PRO A 518 -31.68 -39.55 -20.14
C PRO A 518 -30.66 -40.63 -20.53
N THR A 519 -29.39 -40.27 -20.68
CA THR A 519 -28.34 -41.27 -20.97
C THR A 519 -28.04 -42.13 -19.75
N ILE A 520 -28.23 -41.58 -18.56
CA ILE A 520 -28.04 -42.27 -17.28
C ILE A 520 -29.26 -43.14 -16.95
N THR A 521 -30.46 -42.69 -17.35
CA THR A 521 -31.71 -43.41 -17.12
C THR A 521 -32.20 -44.02 -18.43
N SER A 522 -31.69 -45.20 -18.79
CA SER A 522 -32.12 -45.97 -19.97
C SER A 522 -33.62 -46.34 -19.98
N GLU A 523 -34.33 -46.10 -18.87
CA GLU A 523 -35.76 -46.36 -18.66
C GLU A 523 -36.67 -45.13 -18.80
N LEU A 524 -36.15 -43.96 -19.18
CA LEU A 524 -37.00 -42.78 -19.38
C LEU A 524 -37.82 -42.97 -20.67
N ASP A 525 -39.01 -43.53 -20.49
CA ASP A 525 -39.96 -43.95 -21.52
C ASP A 525 -40.25 -42.81 -22.51
N THR A 526 -40.29 -43.11 -23.81
CA THR A 526 -40.49 -42.15 -24.90
C THR A 526 -41.82 -41.40 -24.77
N LYS A 527 -42.80 -42.01 -24.10
CA LYS A 527 -44.08 -41.38 -23.73
C LYS A 527 -43.94 -40.18 -22.81
N ILE A 528 -43.00 -40.20 -21.87
CA ILE A 528 -42.73 -39.08 -20.93
C ILE A 528 -42.34 -37.84 -21.70
N MET A 529 -41.56 -38.06 -22.75
CA MET A 529 -41.02 -37.02 -23.59
C MET A 529 -42.10 -36.32 -24.42
N GLU A 530 -43.06 -37.08 -24.94
CA GLU A 530 -44.22 -36.50 -25.64
C GLU A 530 -45.12 -35.72 -24.68
N GLU A 531 -45.40 -36.27 -23.49
CA GLU A 531 -46.22 -35.61 -22.47
C GLU A 531 -45.59 -34.28 -21.98
N ILE A 532 -44.27 -34.25 -21.75
CA ILE A 532 -43.54 -33.02 -21.40
C ILE A 532 -43.61 -31.98 -22.52
N ILE A 533 -43.46 -32.41 -23.77
CA ILE A 533 -43.50 -31.50 -24.92
C ILE A 533 -44.91 -30.92 -25.08
N ASP A 534 -45.95 -31.72 -24.87
CA ASP A 534 -47.33 -31.30 -25.04
C ASP A 534 -47.83 -30.44 -23.86
N GLU A 535 -47.51 -30.79 -22.60
CA GLU A 535 -47.75 -29.90 -21.44
C GLU A 535 -46.99 -28.57 -21.60
N GLY A 536 -45.75 -28.62 -22.10
CA GLY A 536 -44.95 -27.43 -22.37
C GLY A 536 -45.52 -26.53 -23.45
N LYS A 537 -46.11 -27.10 -24.51
CA LYS A 537 -46.82 -26.34 -25.55
C LYS A 537 -48.13 -25.75 -25.02
N ALA A 538 -48.91 -26.51 -24.25
CA ALA A 538 -50.16 -26.05 -23.66
C ALA A 538 -49.91 -24.86 -22.71
N GLY A 539 -48.93 -24.97 -21.82
CA GLY A 539 -48.58 -23.86 -20.92
C GLY A 539 -48.00 -22.64 -21.63
N ALA A 540 -47.28 -22.83 -22.75
CA ALA A 540 -46.79 -21.71 -23.57
C ALA A 540 -47.94 -21.00 -24.30
N GLN A 541 -48.96 -21.74 -24.74
CA GLN A 541 -50.15 -21.20 -25.37
C GLN A 541 -50.97 -20.37 -24.37
N ASP A 542 -51.19 -20.87 -23.15
CA ASP A 542 -51.88 -20.12 -22.09
C ASP A 542 -51.17 -18.79 -21.76
N ILE A 543 -49.84 -18.77 -21.72
CA ILE A 543 -49.08 -17.54 -21.49
C ILE A 543 -49.20 -16.58 -22.69
N TYR A 544 -49.18 -17.12 -23.92
CA TYR A 544 -49.35 -16.32 -25.12
C TYR A 544 -50.74 -15.65 -25.15
N ASP A 545 -51.79 -16.42 -24.83
CA ASP A 545 -53.19 -15.95 -24.81
C ASP A 545 -53.47 -14.96 -23.67
N ILE A 546 -52.67 -14.94 -22.60
CA ILE A 546 -52.74 -13.94 -21.51
C ILE A 546 -52.03 -12.62 -21.90
N VAL A 547 -51.03 -12.68 -22.78
CA VAL A 547 -50.19 -11.52 -23.16
C VAL A 547 -50.67 -10.85 -24.46
N SER A 548 -51.37 -11.59 -25.33
CA SER A 548 -52.09 -11.07 -26.50
C SER A 548 -53.43 -10.47 -26.11
#